data_AF-A0A7V0T9W2-F1
#
_entry.id   AF-A0A7V0T9W2-F1
#
_cell.length_a   1.000
_cell.length_b   1.000
_cell.length_c   1.000
_cell.angle_alpha   90.00
_cell.angle_beta   90.00
_cell.angle_gamma   90.00
#
_symmetry.space_group_name_H-M   'P 1'
#
loop_
_entity.id
_entity.type
_entity.pdbx_description
1 polymer ?
#
loop_
_entity_poly.entity_id
_entity_poly.type
_entity_poly.pdbx_seq_one_letter_code
_entity_poly.pdbx_strand_id
1 'polypeptide(L)'
;MLLQLIFITTILAAFTKSVLFQLLLFAVLGIFAILAGDLAPIKKSFRYFWPLLLFTMLIHLFLRFESPYLAPLTSCYLWEKSLFFTLRNGLILLGMTLIFQQLKNIDLIHRIETWELEARYKKRQIFSNMLQPLLIGWRYSGLIQEEYHALQQIYRILGIGARKGLLERVRYYGAMIMPMILMSLSRAELLSAAMSSRGYKTSEKIDK
;
A
#
# COMPACT_ATOMS: atom_id res chain seq x y z
N MET A 1 14.90 -1.57 14.35
CA MET A 1 16.13 -2.01 13.64
C MET A 1 15.84 -2.82 12.38
N LEU A 2 15.13 -3.96 12.45
CA LEU A 2 14.91 -4.82 11.28
C LEU A 2 14.14 -4.13 10.13
N LEU A 3 13.08 -3.36 10.43
CA LEU A 3 12.36 -2.55 9.44
C LEU A 3 13.25 -1.49 8.75
N GLN A 4 14.10 -0.80 9.52
CA GLN A 4 15.02 0.22 8.99
C GLN A 4 16.04 -0.43 8.05
N LEU A 5 16.53 -1.63 8.39
CA LEU A 5 17.48 -2.36 7.57
C LEU A 5 16.83 -2.85 6.25
N ILE A 6 15.60 -3.35 6.28
CA ILE A 6 14.84 -3.69 5.05
C ILE A 6 14.63 -2.44 4.19
N PHE A 7 14.28 -1.31 4.82
CA PHE A 7 14.07 -0.06 4.11
C PHE A 7 15.35 0.46 3.44
N ILE A 8 16.46 0.50 4.18
CA ILE A 8 17.77 0.94 3.66
C ILE A 8 18.23 0.02 2.53
N THR A 9 18.13 -1.30 2.69
CA THR A 9 18.51 -2.26 1.63
C THR A 9 17.66 -2.12 0.38
N THR A 10 16.35 -1.85 0.53
CA THR A 10 15.46 -1.59 -0.62
C THR A 10 15.82 -0.29 -1.33
N ILE A 11 16.14 0.78 -0.59
CA ILE A 11 16.63 2.04 -1.19
C ILE A 11 17.95 1.82 -1.90
N LEU A 12 18.90 1.10 -1.27
CA LEU A 12 20.22 0.86 -1.85
C LEU A 12 20.14 0.07 -3.16
N ALA A 13 19.20 -0.88 -3.27
CA ALA A 13 18.90 -1.57 -4.51
C ALA A 13 18.37 -0.65 -5.63
N ALA A 14 17.78 0.49 -5.26
CA ALA A 14 17.36 1.48 -6.23
C ALA A 14 18.54 2.32 -6.76
N PHE A 15 19.62 2.52 -6.02
CA PHE A 15 20.74 3.35 -6.48
C PHE A 15 21.86 2.59 -7.19
N THR A 16 21.89 1.27 -7.05
CA THR A 16 22.97 0.43 -7.58
C THR A 16 22.70 -0.07 -9.00
N LYS A 17 23.76 -0.09 -9.83
CA LYS A 17 23.72 -0.48 -11.25
C LYS A 17 24.33 -1.86 -11.55
N SER A 18 24.90 -2.53 -10.56
CA SER A 18 25.57 -3.82 -10.73
C SER A 18 24.63 -4.99 -10.43
N VAL A 19 24.60 -5.99 -11.31
CA VAL A 19 23.83 -7.25 -11.12
C VAL A 19 24.31 -8.01 -9.89
N LEU A 20 25.63 -8.09 -9.69
CA LEU A 20 26.24 -8.83 -8.59
C LEU A 20 25.82 -8.25 -7.23
N PHE A 21 25.75 -6.91 -7.16
CA PHE A 21 25.27 -6.22 -5.97
C PHE A 21 23.77 -6.45 -5.72
N GLN A 22 22.95 -6.50 -6.77
CA GLN A 22 21.54 -6.84 -6.63
C GLN A 22 21.30 -8.27 -6.17
N LEU A 23 22.09 -9.23 -6.66
CA LEU A 23 22.06 -10.61 -6.18
C LEU A 23 22.40 -10.69 -4.69
N LEU A 24 23.43 -9.96 -4.26
CA LEU A 24 23.80 -9.88 -2.84
C LEU A 24 22.66 -9.32 -2.00
N LEU A 25 22.07 -8.18 -2.40
CA LEU A 25 20.96 -7.59 -1.66
C LEU A 25 19.72 -8.50 -1.65
N PHE A 26 19.45 -9.20 -2.76
CA PHE A 26 18.36 -10.16 -2.83
C PHE A 26 18.60 -11.34 -1.88
N ALA A 27 19.84 -11.85 -1.80
CA ALA A 27 20.21 -12.89 -0.85
C ALA A 27 20.08 -12.42 0.60
N VAL A 28 20.54 -11.20 0.92
CA VAL A 28 20.40 -10.60 2.26
C VAL A 28 18.92 -10.52 2.66
N LEU A 29 18.07 -9.93 1.81
CA LEU A 29 16.63 -9.86 2.07
C LEU A 29 15.96 -11.23 2.11
N GLY A 30 16.44 -12.19 1.30
CA GLY A 30 15.99 -13.58 1.32
C GLY A 30 16.30 -14.28 2.65
N ILE A 31 17.49 -14.07 3.21
CA ILE A 31 17.85 -14.56 4.55
C ILE A 31 16.92 -13.91 5.59
N PHE A 32 16.68 -12.60 5.51
CA PHE A 32 15.73 -11.94 6.41
C PHE A 32 14.30 -12.49 6.28
N ALA A 33 13.87 -12.80 5.06
CA ALA A 33 12.57 -13.43 4.82
C ALA A 33 12.44 -14.79 5.51
N ILE A 34 13.50 -15.61 5.47
CA ILE A 34 13.54 -16.90 6.16
C ILE A 34 13.55 -16.70 7.68
N LEU A 35 14.36 -15.76 8.18
CA LEU A 35 14.44 -15.45 9.61
C LEU A 35 13.15 -14.84 10.16
N ALA A 36 12.36 -14.15 9.35
CA ALA A 36 11.04 -13.63 9.72
C ALA A 36 9.99 -14.74 9.93
N GLY A 37 10.28 -15.98 9.55
CA GLY A 37 9.50 -17.18 9.88
C GLY A 37 8.26 -17.43 9.01
N ASP A 38 7.56 -16.38 8.57
CA ASP A 38 6.36 -16.52 7.74
C ASP A 38 6.61 -16.19 6.26
N LEU A 39 6.81 -17.26 5.47
CA LEU A 39 7.03 -17.21 4.02
C LEU A 39 5.74 -17.13 3.20
N ALA A 40 4.56 -17.29 3.81
CA ALA A 40 3.30 -17.37 3.08
C ALA A 40 2.96 -16.05 2.34
N PRO A 41 3.12 -14.85 2.94
CA PRO A 41 2.93 -13.58 2.24
C PRO A 41 3.86 -13.43 1.04
N ILE A 42 5.12 -13.86 1.16
CA ILE A 42 6.13 -13.76 0.11
C ILE A 42 5.77 -14.66 -1.06
N LYS A 43 5.44 -15.92 -0.79
CA LYS A 43 4.97 -16.86 -1.82
C LYS A 43 3.71 -16.33 -2.52
N LYS A 44 2.78 -15.74 -1.77
CA LYS A 44 1.57 -15.13 -2.31
C LYS A 44 1.90 -13.94 -3.22
N SER A 45 2.76 -13.01 -2.78
CA SER A 45 3.20 -11.86 -3.57
C SER A 45 3.86 -12.31 -4.88
N PHE A 46 4.86 -13.19 -4.82
CA PHE A 46 5.53 -13.69 -6.02
C PHE A 46 4.57 -14.46 -6.94
N ARG A 47 3.61 -15.22 -6.41
CA ARG A 47 2.59 -15.88 -7.24
C ARG A 47 1.67 -14.90 -7.99
N TYR A 48 1.36 -13.73 -7.45
CA TYR A 48 0.57 -12.74 -8.18
C TYR A 48 1.40 -11.92 -9.17
N PHE A 49 2.66 -11.65 -8.84
CA PHE A 49 3.52 -10.76 -9.61
C PHE A 49 4.53 -11.47 -10.52
N TRP A 50 4.66 -12.81 -10.49
CA TRP A 50 5.56 -13.52 -11.41
C TRP A 50 5.28 -13.25 -12.90
N PRO A 51 4.03 -13.08 -13.39
CA PRO A 51 3.81 -12.78 -14.79
C PRO A 51 4.37 -11.40 -15.15
N LEU A 52 4.28 -10.44 -14.22
CA LEU A 52 4.88 -9.12 -14.39
C LEU A 52 6.41 -9.20 -14.42
N LEU A 53 7.03 -9.95 -13.50
CA LEU A 53 8.48 -10.14 -13.50
C LEU A 53 8.97 -10.78 -14.80
N LEU A 54 8.31 -11.84 -15.25
CA LEU A 54 8.60 -12.48 -16.53
C LEU A 54 8.42 -11.50 -17.69
N PHE A 55 7.31 -10.77 -17.72
CA PHE A 55 7.05 -9.78 -18.77
C PHE A 55 8.13 -8.69 -18.80
N THR A 56 8.58 -8.19 -17.65
CA THR A 56 9.66 -7.20 -17.59
C THR A 56 10.99 -7.78 -18.10
N MET A 57 11.31 -9.03 -17.78
CA MET A 57 12.50 -9.72 -18.29
C MET A 57 12.45 -9.83 -19.82
N LEU A 58 11.30 -10.23 -20.37
CA LEU A 58 11.08 -10.38 -21.81
C LEU A 58 11.20 -9.03 -22.53
N ILE A 59 10.60 -7.97 -22.01
CA ILE A 59 10.75 -6.63 -22.59
C ILE A 59 12.22 -6.23 -22.65
N HIS A 60 12.99 -6.40 -21.58
CA HIS A 60 14.40 -5.99 -21.58
C HIS A 60 15.29 -6.90 -22.41
N LEU A 61 14.84 -8.11 -22.75
CA LEU A 61 15.53 -9.03 -23.65
C LEU A 61 15.23 -8.72 -25.13
N PHE A 62 13.97 -8.42 -25.46
CA PHE A 62 13.50 -8.27 -26.85
C PHE A 62 13.37 -6.81 -27.32
N LEU A 63 12.98 -5.89 -26.43
CA LEU A 63 12.81 -4.47 -26.75
C LEU A 63 14.11 -3.72 -26.44
N ARG A 64 14.85 -3.38 -27.50
CA ARG A 64 16.18 -2.77 -27.43
C ARG A 64 16.08 -1.28 -27.75
N PHE A 65 16.25 -0.42 -26.74
CA PHE A 65 16.25 1.04 -26.94
C PHE A 65 17.64 1.63 -27.25
N GLU A 66 18.73 0.91 -26.97
CA GLU A 66 20.11 1.46 -27.02
C GLU A 66 21.13 0.64 -27.84
N SER A 67 20.77 -0.52 -28.40
CA SER A 67 21.72 -1.45 -29.05
C SER A 67 21.30 -1.77 -30.49
N PRO A 68 22.23 -2.02 -31.43
CA PRO A 68 21.85 -2.49 -32.77
C PRO A 68 20.96 -3.72 -32.65
N TYR A 69 19.81 -3.68 -33.32
CA TYR A 69 18.76 -4.71 -33.31
C TYR A 69 19.27 -6.13 -33.65
N LEU A 70 20.50 -6.25 -34.16
CA LEU A 70 21.17 -7.47 -34.62
C LEU A 70 22.18 -8.09 -33.64
N ALA A 71 22.33 -7.56 -32.41
CA ALA A 71 23.19 -8.23 -31.42
C ALA A 71 22.66 -9.66 -31.14
N PRO A 72 23.50 -10.71 -31.20
CA PRO A 72 23.08 -12.08 -30.97
C PRO A 72 22.44 -12.25 -29.59
N LEU A 73 21.45 -13.15 -29.47
CA LEU A 73 20.90 -13.60 -28.18
C LEU A 73 21.98 -14.20 -27.25
N THR A 74 23.16 -14.51 -27.77
CA THR A 74 24.32 -14.99 -27.01
C THR A 74 25.13 -13.87 -26.34
N SER A 75 24.79 -12.59 -26.56
CA SER A 75 25.50 -11.47 -25.92
C SER A 75 25.25 -11.47 -24.42
N CYS A 76 26.30 -11.70 -23.64
CA CYS A 76 26.27 -11.68 -22.17
C CYS A 76 25.68 -10.37 -21.61
N TYR A 77 25.97 -9.24 -22.28
CA TYR A 77 25.49 -7.92 -21.89
C TYR A 77 23.95 -7.77 -21.92
N LEU A 78 23.27 -8.44 -22.85
CA LEU A 78 21.81 -8.42 -22.94
C LEU A 78 21.17 -9.14 -21.75
N TRP A 79 21.70 -10.31 -21.41
CA TRP A 79 21.27 -11.08 -20.25
C TRP A 79 21.55 -10.33 -18.96
N GLU A 80 22.70 -9.67 -18.85
CA GLU A 80 23.04 -8.85 -17.69
C GLU A 80 22.03 -7.70 -17.48
N LYS A 81 21.68 -6.94 -18.53
CA LYS A 81 20.65 -5.89 -18.45
C LYS A 81 19.28 -6.46 -18.08
N SER A 82 18.85 -7.54 -18.74
CA SER A 82 17.53 -8.14 -18.49
C SER A 82 17.42 -8.71 -17.06
N LEU A 83 18.46 -9.40 -16.60
CA LEU A 83 18.56 -9.90 -15.22
C LEU A 83 18.60 -8.76 -14.20
N PHE A 84 19.35 -7.68 -14.48
CA PHE A 84 19.40 -6.50 -13.61
C PHE A 84 18.00 -5.94 -13.32
N PHE A 85 17.21 -5.69 -14.36
CA PHE A 85 15.85 -5.14 -14.18
C PHE A 85 14.94 -6.11 -13.46
N THR A 86 15.01 -7.40 -13.80
CA THR A 86 14.18 -8.44 -13.18
C THR A 86 14.49 -8.62 -11.71
N LEU A 87 15.78 -8.67 -11.35
CA LEU A 87 16.24 -8.75 -9.96
C LEU A 87 15.85 -7.52 -9.17
N ARG A 88 15.99 -6.32 -9.75
CA ARG A 88 15.56 -5.07 -9.10
C ARG A 88 14.09 -5.06 -8.77
N ASN A 89 13.24 -5.44 -9.73
CA ASN A 89 11.79 -5.52 -9.52
C ASN A 89 11.43 -6.58 -8.48
N GLY A 90 12.08 -7.75 -8.55
CA GLY A 90 11.91 -8.82 -7.55
C GLY A 90 12.34 -8.38 -6.15
N LEU A 91 13.41 -7.59 -6.04
CA LEU A 91 13.91 -7.08 -4.78
C LEU A 91 12.99 -6.02 -4.17
N ILE A 92 12.46 -5.11 -4.99
CA ILE A 92 11.43 -4.14 -4.55
C ILE A 92 10.20 -4.90 -4.07
N LEU A 93 9.75 -5.92 -4.80
CA LEU A 93 8.60 -6.74 -4.41
C LEU A 93 8.83 -7.47 -3.07
N LEU A 94 10.01 -8.06 -2.90
CA LEU A 94 10.41 -8.74 -1.67
C LEU A 94 10.48 -7.77 -0.49
N GLY A 95 11.18 -6.64 -0.66
CA GLY A 95 11.33 -5.60 0.35
C GLY A 95 9.98 -5.03 0.78
N MET A 96 9.10 -4.71 -0.17
CA MET A 96 7.74 -4.24 0.12
C MET A 96 6.92 -5.28 0.88
N THR A 97 6.98 -6.54 0.47
CA THR A 97 6.24 -7.61 1.16
C THR A 97 6.68 -7.77 2.62
N LEU A 98 7.99 -7.73 2.86
CA LEU A 98 8.56 -7.79 4.21
C LEU A 98 8.18 -6.56 5.05
N ILE A 99 8.21 -5.36 4.45
CA ILE A 99 7.76 -4.13 5.11
C ILE A 99 6.29 -4.26 5.53
N PHE A 100 5.40 -4.69 4.63
CA PHE A 100 3.97 -4.87 4.96
C PHE A 100 3.73 -5.92 6.04
N GLN A 101 4.49 -7.02 6.02
CA GLN A 101 4.40 -8.04 7.06
C GLN A 101 4.79 -7.50 8.43
N GLN A 102 5.86 -6.71 8.50
CA GLN A 102 6.29 -6.05 9.74
C GLN A 102 5.30 -4.96 10.19
N LEU A 103 4.71 -4.22 9.26
CA LEU A 103 3.71 -3.18 9.55
C LEU A 103 2.42 -3.76 10.16
N LYS A 104 2.02 -4.98 9.78
CA LYS A 104 0.85 -5.64 10.40
C LYS A 104 1.04 -5.91 11.90
N ASN A 105 2.28 -6.15 12.33
CA ASN A 105 2.61 -6.42 13.72
C ASN A 105 2.79 -5.13 14.54
N ILE A 106 2.80 -3.98 13.87
CA ILE A 106 2.88 -2.68 14.51
C ILE A 106 1.44 -2.20 14.74
N ASP A 107 1.11 -1.81 15.97
CA ASP A 107 -0.09 -1.04 16.22
C ASP A 107 0.08 0.37 15.61
N LEU A 108 -0.28 0.48 14.34
CA LEU A 108 -0.21 1.72 13.57
C LEU A 108 -1.03 2.81 14.22
N ILE A 109 -2.13 2.46 14.90
CA ILE A 109 -2.98 3.42 15.61
C ILE A 109 -2.20 4.02 16.76
N HIS A 110 -1.61 3.18 17.62
CA HIS A 110 -0.79 3.66 18.73
C HIS A 110 0.39 4.53 18.24
N ARG A 111 1.05 4.14 17.13
CA ARG A 111 2.12 4.96 16.57
C ARG A 111 1.65 6.30 16.03
N ILE A 112 0.53 6.33 15.30
CA ILE A 112 -0.04 7.57 14.77
C ILE A 112 -0.48 8.47 15.93
N GLU A 113 -1.07 7.93 16.99
CA GLU A 113 -1.42 8.67 18.21
C GLU A 113 -0.18 9.25 18.89
N THR A 114 0.91 8.47 19.05
CA THR A 114 2.17 9.01 19.61
C THR A 114 2.76 10.12 18.73
N TRP A 115 2.68 10.01 17.40
CA TRP A 115 3.10 11.07 16.48
C TRP A 115 2.21 12.30 16.58
N GLU A 116 0.90 12.15 16.83
CA GLU A 116 0.02 13.28 17.11
C GLU A 116 0.47 14.05 18.35
N LEU A 117 0.71 13.31 19.45
CA LEU A 117 1.12 13.88 20.72
C LEU A 117 2.47 14.58 20.59
N GLU A 118 3.43 13.97 19.90
CA GLU A 118 4.72 14.58 19.61
C GLU A 118 4.61 15.83 18.72
N ALA A 119 3.76 15.79 17.69
CA ALA A 119 3.54 16.92 16.79
C ALA A 119 2.90 18.10 17.52
N ARG A 120 1.92 17.84 18.38
CA ARG A 120 1.30 18.83 19.28
C ARG A 120 2.32 19.40 20.25
N TYR A 121 3.11 18.56 20.90
CA TYR A 121 4.15 18.97 21.86
C TYR A 121 5.22 19.85 21.21
N LYS A 122 5.67 19.49 20.00
CA LYS A 122 6.68 20.25 19.23
C LYS A 122 6.12 21.46 18.47
N LYS A 123 4.86 21.86 18.71
CA LYS A 123 4.14 22.95 18.00
C LYS A 123 4.19 22.84 16.47
N ARG A 124 4.28 21.62 15.92
CA ARG A 124 4.23 21.39 14.46
C ARG A 124 2.77 21.33 14.00
N GLN A 125 2.13 22.51 13.93
CA GLN A 125 0.69 22.65 13.66
C GLN A 125 0.24 21.96 12.36
N ILE A 126 1.06 21.99 11.30
CA ILE A 126 0.73 21.37 10.00
C ILE A 126 0.50 19.86 10.12
N PHE A 127 1.32 19.17 10.93
CA PHE A 127 1.21 17.73 11.14
C PHE A 127 -0.01 17.37 11.99
N SER A 128 -0.35 18.19 13.00
CA SER A 128 -1.51 17.94 13.86
C SER A 128 -2.84 18.05 13.11
N ASN A 129 -2.97 19.00 12.17
CA ASN A 129 -4.22 19.25 11.46
C ASN A 129 -4.57 18.16 10.43
N MET A 130 -3.57 17.49 9.85
CA MET A 130 -3.80 16.40 8.89
C MET A 130 -3.96 15.04 9.56
N LEU A 131 -3.33 14.86 10.72
CA LEU A 131 -3.24 13.56 11.37
C LEU A 131 -4.53 13.18 12.11
N GLN A 132 -5.25 14.16 12.66
CA GLN A 132 -6.55 13.92 13.29
C GLN A 132 -7.62 13.42 12.29
N PRO A 133 -7.86 14.04 11.13
CA PRO A 133 -8.78 13.49 10.12
C PRO A 133 -8.37 12.08 9.65
N LEU A 134 -7.07 11.81 9.54
CA LEU A 134 -6.55 10.50 9.16
C LEU A 134 -6.88 9.43 10.21
N LEU A 135 -6.68 9.74 11.50
CA LEU A 135 -7.03 8.86 12.62
C LEU A 135 -8.53 8.58 12.68
N ILE A 136 -9.35 9.62 12.50
CA ILE A 136 -10.81 9.48 12.41
C ILE A 136 -11.16 8.55 11.23
N GLY A 137 -10.63 8.82 10.04
CA GLY A 137 -10.87 7.99 8.86
C GLY A 137 -10.47 6.53 9.06
N TRP A 138 -9.30 6.28 9.66
CA TRP A 138 -8.82 4.93 9.96
C TRP A 138 -9.76 4.21 10.95
N ARG A 139 -10.16 4.88 12.03
CA ARG A 139 -11.07 4.30 13.03
C ARG A 139 -12.46 4.00 12.47
N TYR A 140 -12.97 4.86 11.58
CA TYR A 140 -14.27 4.66 10.94
C TYR A 140 -14.24 3.67 9.77
N SER A 141 -13.05 3.27 9.27
CA SER A 141 -12.94 2.35 8.13
C SER A 141 -13.66 1.01 8.34
N GLY A 142 -13.49 0.40 9.53
CA GLY A 142 -14.18 -0.85 9.88
C GLY A 142 -15.69 -0.69 9.97
N LEU A 143 -16.16 0.43 10.53
CA LEU A 143 -17.58 0.74 10.64
C LEU A 143 -18.23 0.96 9.27
N ILE A 144 -17.56 1.67 8.36
CA ILE A 144 -18.00 1.85 6.97
C ILE A 144 -18.08 0.49 6.26
N GLN A 145 -17.14 -0.43 6.55
CA GLN A 145 -17.18 -1.78 6.00
C GLN A 145 -18.39 -2.58 6.51
N GLU A 146 -18.73 -2.48 7.79
CA GLU A 146 -19.93 -3.11 8.36
C GLU A 146 -21.22 -2.56 7.72
N GLU A 147 -21.32 -1.24 7.57
CA GLU A 147 -22.46 -0.59 6.89
C GLU A 147 -22.59 -1.00 5.43
N TYR A 148 -21.46 -1.10 4.73
CA TYR A 148 -21.43 -1.61 3.37
C TYR A 148 -21.99 -3.05 3.31
N HIS A 149 -21.59 -3.92 4.23
CA HIS A 149 -22.13 -5.28 4.29
C HIS A 149 -23.61 -5.32 4.66
N ALA A 150 -24.07 -4.48 5.57
CA ALA A 150 -25.50 -4.35 5.90
C ALA A 150 -26.31 -3.87 4.69
N LEU A 151 -25.82 -2.85 3.96
CA LEU A 151 -26.45 -2.35 2.75
C LEU A 151 -26.52 -3.42 1.65
N GLN A 152 -25.46 -4.22 1.49
CA GLN A 152 -25.46 -5.37 0.58
C GLN A 152 -26.53 -6.40 0.94
N GLN A 153 -26.73 -6.68 2.23
CA GLN A 153 -27.77 -7.60 2.69
C GLN A 153 -29.16 -7.05 2.40
N ILE A 154 -29.40 -5.77 2.65
CA ILE A 154 -30.67 -5.09 2.32
C ILE A 154 -30.98 -5.22 0.83
N TYR A 155 -30.01 -4.91 -0.04
CA TYR A 155 -30.18 -5.00 -1.49
C TYR A 155 -30.48 -6.44 -1.92
N ARG A 156 -29.82 -7.43 -1.31
CA ARG A 156 -30.10 -8.85 -1.56
C ARG A 156 -31.54 -9.22 -1.16
N ILE A 157 -32.04 -8.75 -0.01
CA ILE A 157 -33.43 -9.00 0.44
C ILE A 157 -34.44 -8.37 -0.53
N LEU A 158 -34.14 -7.17 -1.03
CA LEU A 158 -34.96 -6.48 -2.03
C LEU A 158 -34.89 -7.11 -3.44
N GLY A 159 -34.13 -8.19 -3.62
CA GLY A 159 -33.93 -8.83 -4.93
C GLY A 159 -33.05 -8.01 -5.88
N ILE A 160 -32.45 -6.93 -5.41
CA ILE A 160 -31.53 -6.08 -6.17
C ILE A 160 -30.14 -6.73 -6.06
N GLY A 161 -29.83 -7.62 -7.01
CA GLY A 161 -28.55 -8.34 -7.05
C GLY A 161 -27.60 -7.80 -8.12
N ALA A 162 -26.29 -7.97 -7.88
CA ALA A 162 -25.28 -7.78 -8.91
C ALA A 162 -25.47 -8.84 -10.01
N ARG A 163 -26.09 -8.44 -11.13
CA ARG A 163 -26.29 -9.32 -12.29
C ARG A 163 -24.96 -9.62 -13.00
N LYS A 164 -24.98 -10.59 -13.92
CA LYS A 164 -23.77 -11.13 -14.56
C LYS A 164 -23.06 -10.13 -15.48
N GLY A 165 -23.72 -9.07 -15.96
CA GLY A 165 -23.13 -8.07 -16.84
C GLY A 165 -22.18 -7.08 -16.13
N LEU A 166 -21.06 -6.73 -16.76
CA LEU A 166 -20.13 -5.69 -16.26
C LEU A 166 -20.86 -4.36 -16.04
N LEU A 167 -21.70 -3.94 -16.99
CA LEU A 167 -22.48 -2.70 -16.90
C LEU A 167 -23.48 -2.75 -15.73
N GLU A 168 -24.12 -3.90 -15.53
CA GLU A 168 -25.10 -4.09 -14.44
C GLU A 168 -24.40 -4.07 -13.07
N ARG A 169 -23.18 -4.61 -12.96
CA ARG A 169 -22.36 -4.51 -11.76
C ARG A 169 -21.99 -3.06 -11.45
N VAL A 170 -21.57 -2.29 -12.45
CA VAL A 170 -21.23 -0.88 -12.27
C VAL A 170 -22.46 -0.10 -11.81
N ARG A 171 -23.63 -0.32 -12.42
CA ARG A 171 -24.89 0.31 -11.99
C ARG A 171 -25.27 -0.09 -10.55
N TYR A 172 -25.11 -1.37 -10.21
CA TYR A 172 -25.37 -1.88 -8.86
C TYR A 172 -24.48 -1.21 -7.80
N TYR A 173 -23.17 -1.19 -8.01
CA TYR A 173 -22.25 -0.53 -7.07
C TYR A 173 -22.45 0.99 -7.07
N GLY A 174 -22.72 1.59 -8.23
CA GLY A 174 -23.06 3.01 -8.35
C GLY A 174 -24.27 3.41 -7.51
N ALA A 175 -25.33 2.58 -7.51
CA ALA A 175 -26.50 2.81 -6.67
C ALA A 175 -26.21 2.73 -5.17
N MET A 176 -25.22 1.93 -4.75
CA MET A 176 -24.81 1.80 -3.34
C MET A 176 -23.96 2.97 -2.85
N ILE A 177 -23.26 3.67 -3.74
CA ILE A 177 -22.37 4.79 -3.35
C ILE A 177 -23.17 5.91 -2.70
N MET A 178 -24.33 6.27 -3.24
CA MET A 178 -25.10 7.41 -2.73
C MET A 178 -25.60 7.19 -1.29
N PRO A 179 -26.24 6.05 -0.93
CA PRO A 179 -26.57 5.74 0.47
C PRO A 179 -25.35 5.75 1.39
N MET A 180 -24.23 5.17 0.96
CA MET A 180 -22.99 5.14 1.76
C MET A 180 -22.45 6.55 2.05
N ILE A 181 -22.50 7.45 1.06
CA ILE A 181 -22.11 8.86 1.24
C ILE A 181 -23.02 9.55 2.25
N LEU A 182 -24.34 9.37 2.13
CA LEU A 182 -25.30 9.98 3.06
C LEU A 182 -25.12 9.47 4.50
N MET A 183 -24.89 8.17 4.68
CA MET A 183 -24.56 7.57 5.97
C MET A 183 -23.26 8.16 6.52
N SER A 184 -22.23 8.27 5.69
CA SER A 184 -20.93 8.84 6.09
C SER A 184 -21.02 10.32 6.48
N LEU A 185 -21.78 11.13 5.73
CA LEU A 185 -22.00 12.55 6.03
C LEU A 185 -22.76 12.73 7.34
N SER A 186 -23.85 11.99 7.56
CA SER A 186 -24.60 12.09 8.82
C SER A 186 -23.74 11.72 10.04
N ARG A 187 -22.86 10.72 9.91
CA ARG A 187 -21.88 10.39 10.96
C ARG A 187 -20.86 11.49 11.18
N ALA A 188 -20.36 12.11 10.11
CA ALA A 188 -19.41 13.20 10.21
C ALA A 188 -20.02 14.40 10.94
N GLU A 189 -21.29 14.72 10.68
CA GLU A 189 -22.04 15.77 11.39
C GLU A 189 -22.21 15.44 12.88
N LEU A 190 -22.64 14.22 13.20
CA LEU A 190 -22.79 13.76 14.58
C LEU A 190 -21.45 13.78 15.33
N LEU A 191 -20.37 13.32 14.69
CA LEU A 191 -19.03 13.34 15.27
C LEU A 191 -18.55 14.77 15.49
N SER A 192 -18.75 15.65 14.53
CA SER A 192 -18.39 17.07 14.63
C SER A 192 -19.11 17.75 15.80
N ALA A 193 -20.42 17.53 15.93
CA ALA A 193 -21.21 18.04 17.05
C ALA A 193 -20.73 17.48 18.41
N ALA A 194 -20.45 16.18 18.49
CA ALA A 194 -19.93 15.53 19.70
C ALA A 194 -18.50 16.00 20.07
N MET A 195 -17.68 16.30 19.08
CA MET A 195 -16.35 16.87 19.30
C MET A 195 -16.44 18.31 19.80
N SER A 196 -17.31 19.12 19.20
CA SER A 196 -17.56 20.49 19.63
C SER A 196 -18.07 20.56 21.07
N SER A 197 -19.01 19.68 21.45
CA SER A 197 -19.55 19.63 22.82
C SER A 197 -18.52 19.21 23.87
N ARG A 198 -17.53 18.42 23.48
CA ARG A 198 -16.38 18.05 24.33
C ARG A 198 -15.29 19.12 24.41
N GLY A 199 -15.51 20.30 23.82
CA GLY A 199 -14.57 21.40 23.85
C GLY A 199 -13.43 21.27 22.84
N TYR A 200 -13.56 20.39 21.84
CA TYR A 200 -12.58 20.30 20.76
C TYR A 200 -12.65 21.56 19.90
N LYS A 201 -11.69 22.46 20.07
CA LYS A 201 -11.57 23.66 19.24
C LYS A 201 -10.89 23.27 17.94
N THR A 202 -11.51 23.56 16.80
CA THR A 202 -10.82 23.55 15.50
C THR A 202 -9.57 24.41 15.64
N SER A 203 -8.41 23.88 15.27
CA SER A 203 -7.09 24.50 15.43
C SER A 203 -6.92 25.86 14.72
N GLU A 204 -7.97 26.40 14.09
CA GLU A 204 -8.01 27.74 13.51
C GLU A 204 -8.10 28.88 14.54
N LYS A 205 -8.39 28.60 15.81
CA LYS A 205 -8.48 29.64 16.86
C LYS A 205 -7.45 29.48 17.96
N ILE A 206 -6.18 29.30 17.58
CA ILE A 206 -5.04 29.63 18.45
C ILE A 206 -4.32 30.81 17.78
N ASP A 207 -4.82 31.99 18.14
CA ASP A 207 -4.21 33.32 18.13
C ASP A 207 -3.92 34.03 16.80
N LYS A 208 -4.90 34.87 16.42
CA LYS A 208 -4.67 36.32 16.31
C LYS A 208 -4.47 36.90 17.71
#